data_AF-A0A6S6ZAE9-F1
#
_entry.id   AF-A0A6S6ZAE9-F1
#
_cell.length_a   1.000
_cell.length_b   1.000
_cell.length_c   1.000
_cell.angle_alpha   90.00
_cell.angle_beta   90.00
_cell.angle_gamma   90.00
#
_symmetry.space_group_name_H-M   'P 1'
#
loop_
_entity.id
_entity.type
_entity.pdbx_description
1 polymer ?
#
loop_
_entity_poly.entity_id
_entity_poly.type
_entity_poly.pdbx_seq_one_letter_code
_entity_poly.pdbx_strand_id
1 'polypeptide(L)'
;MIKSAGKLGVAGFMVLACAGVSAPVGAQSIIFKDVEVSRPIYDSVLVVGSDSRARAGMEVRELQKAMDQVKEQARTLDELKNQNRALQRKVDDQDKKIAALERKQSDSSRSSSSSSSNNSANERQFSSMQRQIDQLSRDLDRVRSKVK
;
A
#
# COMPACT_ATOMS: atom_id res chain seq x y z
N MET A 1 -17.86 -19.52 18.15
CA MET A 1 -17.34 -19.64 19.53
C MET A 1 -16.07 -18.81 19.63
N ILE A 2 -16.10 -17.76 20.46
CA ILE A 2 -15.01 -16.79 20.66
C ILE A 2 -14.21 -17.25 21.90
N LYS A 3 -12.89 -17.43 21.76
CA LYS A 3 -11.91 -17.51 22.86
C LYS A 3 -10.54 -17.11 22.27
N SER A 4 -9.66 -16.34 22.86
CA SER A 4 -9.64 -15.40 23.99
C SER A 4 -8.23 -14.78 23.91
N ALA A 5 -8.11 -13.46 23.95
CA ALA A 5 -6.82 -12.76 23.96
C ALA A 5 -6.06 -13.04 25.26
N GLY A 6 -4.84 -13.58 25.14
CA GLY A 6 -3.93 -13.87 26.26
C GLY A 6 -2.80 -12.83 26.36
N LYS A 7 -3.05 -11.77 27.13
CA LYS A 7 -2.12 -10.94 27.92
C LYS A 7 -0.65 -10.87 27.48
N LEU A 8 -0.27 -9.75 26.86
CA LEU A 8 1.11 -9.26 26.80
C LEU A 8 1.60 -8.94 28.23
N GLY A 9 2.60 -9.68 28.70
CA GLY A 9 3.38 -9.32 29.88
C GLY A 9 4.47 -8.33 29.48
N VAL A 10 4.36 -7.09 29.95
CA VAL A 10 5.40 -6.06 29.84
C VAL A 10 6.49 -6.39 30.86
N ALA A 11 7.62 -6.91 30.41
CA ALA A 11 8.80 -7.08 31.25
C ALA A 11 9.61 -5.78 31.25
N GLY A 12 9.51 -5.02 32.36
CA GLY A 12 10.36 -3.85 32.59
C GLY A 12 11.80 -4.29 32.88
N PHE A 13 12.74 -3.83 32.05
CA PHE A 13 14.17 -4.04 32.28
C PHE A 13 14.71 -2.96 33.23
N MET A 14 15.22 -3.36 34.40
CA MET A 14 15.90 -2.48 35.34
C MET A 14 17.40 -2.79 35.31
N VAL A 15 18.20 -1.82 34.85
CA VAL A 15 19.67 -1.93 34.81
C VAL A 15 20.22 -1.35 36.11
N LEU A 16 20.80 -2.19 36.96
CA LEU A 16 21.47 -1.77 38.19
C LEU A 16 22.99 -1.71 37.94
N ALA A 17 23.58 -0.52 37.95
CA ALA A 17 25.02 -0.32 37.85
C ALA A 17 25.61 -0.24 39.28
N CYS A 18 26.34 -1.28 39.72
CA CYS A 18 27.10 -1.23 40.97
C CYS A 18 28.58 -1.02 40.67
N ALA A 19 29.13 0.08 41.22
CA ALA A 19 30.54 0.42 41.16
C ALA A 19 31.28 -0.11 42.41
N GLY A 20 32.47 -0.70 42.19
CA GLY A 20 33.57 -0.75 43.16
C GLY A 20 33.72 -2.02 44.02
N VAL A 21 34.79 -2.79 43.78
CA VAL A 21 35.95 -3.03 44.68
C VAL A 21 36.82 -4.14 44.06
N SER A 22 38.13 -3.88 43.96
CA SER A 22 39.15 -4.79 43.39
C SER A 22 40.05 -5.39 44.49
N ALA A 23 40.10 -6.73 44.59
CA ALA A 23 41.23 -7.61 44.99
C ALA A 23 40.69 -8.99 45.47
N PRO A 24 41.49 -10.09 45.51
CA PRO A 24 42.55 -10.56 44.63
C PRO A 24 42.12 -11.83 43.83
N VAL A 25 43.06 -12.35 43.03
CA VAL A 25 42.93 -13.50 42.13
C VAL A 25 42.73 -14.81 42.90
N GLY A 26 41.51 -15.34 42.84
CA GLY A 26 41.16 -16.68 43.32
C GLY A 26 39.71 -16.97 42.95
N ALA A 27 39.49 -17.90 42.01
CA ALA A 27 38.20 -18.48 41.60
C ALA A 27 36.94 -17.62 41.90
N GLN A 28 36.70 -16.59 41.09
CA GLN A 28 35.63 -15.62 41.35
C GLN A 28 34.29 -16.11 40.79
N SER A 29 33.55 -16.87 41.58
CA SER A 29 32.10 -16.94 41.42
C SER A 29 31.48 -15.59 41.80
N ILE A 30 30.43 -15.17 41.08
CA ILE A 30 29.62 -14.03 41.52
C ILE A 30 28.57 -14.62 42.46
N ILE A 31 28.73 -14.34 43.75
CA ILE A 31 27.81 -14.79 44.79
C ILE A 31 26.74 -13.70 44.95
N PHE A 32 25.54 -13.96 44.43
CA PHE A 32 24.35 -13.30 44.92
C PHE A 32 23.90 -13.99 46.20
N LYS A 33 23.14 -13.30 47.05
CA LYS A 33 22.78 -13.73 48.42
C LYS A 33 22.25 -15.18 48.51
N ASP A 34 21.71 -15.73 47.41
CA ASP A 34 21.23 -17.11 47.29
C ASP A 34 21.63 -17.85 45.99
N VAL A 35 22.53 -17.31 45.14
CA VAL A 35 22.88 -17.93 43.83
C VAL A 35 24.35 -17.72 43.48
N GLU A 36 25.05 -18.83 43.24
CA GLU A 36 26.42 -18.83 42.74
C GLU A 36 26.43 -18.94 41.21
N VAL A 37 26.92 -17.90 40.53
CA VAL A 37 27.06 -17.91 39.06
C VAL A 37 28.55 -17.99 38.71
N SER A 38 28.94 -19.07 38.05
CA SER A 38 30.27 -19.20 37.45
C SER A 38 30.47 -18.08 36.43
N ARG A 39 31.53 -17.28 36.59
CA ARG A 39 31.85 -16.21 35.65
C ARG A 39 32.09 -16.82 34.26
N PRO A 40 31.31 -16.40 33.26
CA PRO A 40 31.55 -16.82 31.88
C PRO A 40 32.89 -16.25 31.39
N ILE A 41 33.58 -17.00 30.52
CA ILE A 41 34.88 -16.65 29.93
C ILE A 41 34.78 -15.35 29.08
N TYR A 42 33.56 -14.97 28.69
CA TYR A 42 33.24 -13.81 27.88
C TYR A 42 32.21 -12.91 28.58
N ASP A 43 32.26 -11.61 28.25
CA ASP A 43 31.30 -10.60 28.70
C ASP A 43 29.91 -10.94 28.12
N SER A 44 29.03 -11.48 28.97
CA SER A 44 27.71 -11.98 28.61
C SER A 44 26.65 -11.41 29.54
N VAL A 45 25.45 -11.23 29.01
CA VAL A 45 24.34 -10.63 29.77
C VAL A 45 23.83 -11.64 30.79
N LEU A 46 23.70 -11.24 32.06
CA LEU A 46 23.05 -12.09 33.05
C LEU A 46 21.53 -11.98 32.91
N VAL A 47 20.85 -13.10 32.69
CA VAL A 47 19.40 -13.16 32.57
C VAL A 47 18.84 -13.76 33.86
N VAL A 48 18.00 -13.01 34.57
CA VAL A 48 17.26 -13.51 35.72
C VAL A 48 15.90 -14.01 35.26
N GLY A 49 15.69 -15.31 35.35
CA GLY A 49 14.43 -15.94 34.99
C GLY A 49 13.32 -15.63 36.00
N SER A 50 12.06 -15.86 35.61
CA SER A 50 10.91 -15.77 36.51
C SER A 50 10.96 -16.78 37.67
N ASP A 51 11.84 -17.78 37.56
CA ASP A 51 12.21 -18.75 38.60
C ASP A 51 13.21 -18.17 39.62
N SER A 52 13.51 -16.86 39.56
CA SER A 52 14.54 -16.18 40.37
C SER A 52 15.95 -16.75 40.20
N ARG A 53 16.19 -17.54 39.16
CA ARG A 53 17.51 -18.10 38.86
C ARG A 53 18.21 -17.20 37.86
N ALA A 54 19.43 -16.79 38.20
CA ALA A 54 20.31 -16.08 37.28
C ALA A 54 21.01 -17.09 36.36
N ARG A 55 20.99 -16.83 35.05
CA ARG A 55 21.64 -17.65 34.02
C ARG A 55 22.49 -16.75 33.13
N ALA A 56 23.60 -17.27 32.63
CA ALA A 56 24.34 -16.60 31.56
C ALA A 56 23.46 -16.57 30.30
N GLY A 57 23.21 -15.36 29.81
CA GLY A 57 22.48 -15.09 28.57
C GLY A 57 23.43 -14.88 27.40
N MET A 58 22.91 -14.23 26.35
CA MET A 58 23.65 -13.99 25.11
C MET A 58 24.91 -13.16 25.35
N GLU A 59 25.96 -13.45 24.59
CA GLU A 59 27.19 -12.65 24.63
C GLU A 59 26.90 -11.21 24.20
N VAL A 60 27.54 -10.24 24.87
CA VAL A 60 27.31 -8.81 24.60
C VAL A 60 27.63 -8.46 23.14
N ARG A 61 28.62 -9.12 22.54
CA ARG A 61 29.00 -8.93 21.14
C ARG A 61 27.91 -9.41 20.15
N GLU A 62 27.25 -10.52 20.46
CA GLU A 62 26.13 -11.04 19.67
C GLU A 62 24.90 -10.15 19.83
N LEU A 63 24.65 -9.66 21.04
CA LEU A 63 23.60 -8.68 21.31
C LEU A 63 23.81 -7.40 20.50
N GLN A 64 25.04 -6.89 20.45
CA GLN A 64 25.35 -5.69 19.67
C GLN A 64 25.10 -5.91 18.18
N LYS A 65 25.52 -7.05 17.63
CA LYS A 65 25.23 -7.42 16.23
C LYS A 65 23.72 -7.52 15.96
N ALA A 66 22.97 -8.14 16.88
CA ALA A 66 21.52 -8.24 16.76
C ALA A 66 20.86 -6.86 16.81
N MET A 67 21.33 -5.97 17.67
CA MET A 67 20.85 -4.59 17.76
C MET A 67 21.10 -3.81 16.46
N ASP A 68 22.29 -3.96 15.86
CA ASP A 68 22.62 -3.35 14.58
C ASP A 68 21.73 -3.89 13.45
N GLN A 69 21.47 -5.19 13.43
CA GLN A 69 20.55 -5.82 12.47
C GLN A 69 19.12 -5.30 12.64
N VAL A 70 18.62 -5.20 13.88
CA VAL A 70 17.28 -4.64 14.16
C VAL A 70 17.19 -3.18 13.69
N LYS A 71 18.26 -2.39 13.89
CA LYS A 71 18.31 -1.00 13.42
C LYS A 71 18.27 -0.90 11.90
N GLU A 72 18.95 -1.79 11.20
CA GLU A 72 18.93 -1.84 9.75
C GLU A 72 17.56 -2.33 9.21
N GLN A 73 16.96 -3.32 9.86
CA GLN A 73 15.59 -3.75 9.56
C GLN A 73 14.57 -2.63 9.77
N ALA A 74 14.73 -1.81 10.82
CA ALA A 74 13.86 -0.66 11.05
C ALA A 74 13.96 0.37 9.90
N ARG A 75 15.17 0.65 9.42
CA ARG A 75 15.39 1.55 8.27
C ARG A 75 14.78 1.03 6.98
N THR A 76 14.98 -0.26 6.68
CA THR A 76 14.40 -0.88 5.49
C THR A 76 12.87 -0.90 5.55
N LEU A 77 12.29 -1.10 6.74
CA LEU A 77 10.83 -1.04 6.95
C LEU A 77 10.29 0.38 6.74
N ASP A 78 10.98 1.41 7.23
CA ASP A 78 10.59 2.81 7.00
C ASP A 78 10.66 3.19 5.51
N GLU A 79 11.70 2.74 4.81
CA GLU A 79 11.83 2.94 3.37
C GLU A 79 10.70 2.24 2.60
N LEU A 80 10.43 0.97 2.90
CA LEU A 80 9.30 0.22 2.31
C LEU A 80 7.96 0.91 2.58
N LYS A 81 7.75 1.45 3.79
CA LYS A 81 6.54 2.19 4.14
C LYS A 81 6.40 3.47 3.32
N ASN A 82 7.50 4.18 3.09
CA ASN A 82 7.51 5.38 2.24
C ASN A 82 7.24 5.03 0.77
N GLN A 83 7.85 3.97 0.26
CA GLN A 83 7.58 3.47 -1.09
C GLN A 83 6.13 3.02 -1.25
N ASN A 84 5.57 2.33 -0.26
CA ASN A 84 4.18 1.89 -0.27
C ASN A 84 3.22 3.10 -0.29
N ARG A 85 3.49 4.13 0.52
CA ARG A 85 2.74 5.40 0.46
C ARG A 85 2.85 6.09 -0.91
N ALA A 86 4.02 6.08 -1.53
CA ALA A 86 4.22 6.67 -2.85
C ALA A 86 3.45 5.88 -3.93
N LEU A 87 3.45 4.55 -3.85
CA LEU A 87 2.67 3.69 -4.73
C LEU A 87 1.17 3.91 -4.53
N GLN A 88 0.70 4.03 -3.29
CA GLN A 88 -0.71 4.32 -3.01
C GLN A 88 -1.16 5.62 -3.67
N ARG A 89 -0.36 6.69 -3.58
CA ARG A 89 -0.66 7.95 -4.28
C ARG A 89 -0.74 7.76 -5.80
N LYS A 90 0.15 6.95 -6.39
CA LYS A 90 0.11 6.65 -7.83
C LYS A 90 -1.16 5.88 -8.22
N VAL A 91 -1.60 4.94 -7.39
CA VAL A 91 -2.87 4.21 -7.58
C VAL A 91 -4.03 5.19 -7.54
N ASP A 92 -4.12 6.04 -6.51
CA ASP A 92 -5.20 7.03 -6.38
C ASP A 92 -5.23 8.00 -7.59
N ASP A 93 -4.06 8.38 -8.12
CA ASP A 93 -3.97 9.24 -9.31
C ASP A 93 -4.37 8.50 -10.60
N GLN A 94 -4.06 7.21 -10.71
CA GLN A 94 -4.52 6.37 -11.82
C GLN A 94 -6.03 6.18 -11.78
N ASP A 95 -6.63 5.94 -10.61
CA ASP A 95 -8.08 5.83 -10.45
C ASP A 95 -8.80 7.10 -10.88
N LYS A 96 -8.27 8.28 -10.52
CA LYS A 96 -8.80 9.56 -11.00
C LYS A 96 -8.72 9.69 -12.53
N LYS A 97 -7.60 9.25 -13.13
CA LYS A 97 -7.44 9.27 -14.60
C LYS A 97 -8.43 8.33 -15.28
N ILE A 98 -8.64 7.14 -14.73
CA ILE A 98 -9.61 6.17 -15.25
C ILE A 98 -11.01 6.76 -15.18
N ALA A 99 -11.43 7.28 -14.01
CA ALA A 99 -12.73 7.92 -13.87
C ALA A 99 -12.94 9.10 -14.83
N ALA A 100 -11.88 9.88 -15.11
CA ALA A 100 -11.94 10.96 -16.10
C ALA A 100 -12.08 10.44 -17.54
N LEU A 101 -11.40 9.35 -17.88
CA LEU A 101 -11.50 8.72 -19.20
C LEU A 101 -12.87 8.08 -19.41
N GLU A 102 -13.42 7.40 -18.41
CA GLU A 102 -14.76 6.81 -18.46
C GLU A 102 -15.85 7.87 -18.71
N ARG A 103 -15.75 9.02 -18.04
CA ARG A 103 -16.65 10.16 -18.31
C ARG A 103 -16.54 10.65 -19.74
N LYS A 104 -15.31 10.88 -20.23
CA LYS A 104 -15.07 11.29 -21.62
C LYS A 104 -15.62 10.29 -22.63
N GLN A 105 -15.48 9.00 -22.37
CA GLN A 105 -16.02 7.94 -23.23
C GLN A 105 -17.55 7.92 -23.21
N SER A 106 -18.18 8.12 -22.06
CA SER A 106 -19.63 8.25 -21.96
C SER A 106 -20.16 9.44 -22.77
N ASP A 107 -19.50 10.60 -22.64
CA ASP A 107 -19.88 11.81 -23.39
C ASP A 107 -19.66 11.66 -24.90
N SER A 108 -18.57 11.00 -25.30
CA SER A 108 -18.30 10.68 -26.71
C SER A 108 -19.35 9.72 -27.28
N SER A 109 -19.76 8.71 -26.51
CA SER A 109 -20.79 7.74 -26.92
C SER A 109 -22.18 8.39 -27.08
N ARG A 110 -22.49 9.37 -26.23
CA ARG A 110 -23.72 10.18 -26.39
C ARG A 110 -23.65 11.04 -27.65
N SER A 111 -22.50 11.66 -27.90
CA SER A 111 -22.27 12.48 -29.09
C SER A 111 -22.43 11.68 -30.39
N SER A 112 -21.87 10.46 -30.46
CA SER A 112 -22.01 9.60 -31.63
C SER A 112 -23.46 9.14 -31.86
N SER A 113 -24.21 8.84 -30.78
CA SER A 113 -25.63 8.50 -30.88
C SER A 113 -26.48 9.66 -31.44
N SER A 114 -26.20 10.90 -31.02
CA SER A 114 -26.88 12.08 -31.55
C SER A 114 -26.54 12.33 -33.03
N SER A 115 -25.29 12.12 -33.43
CA SER A 115 -24.86 12.26 -34.83
C SER A 115 -25.53 11.22 -35.73
N SER A 116 -25.63 9.97 -35.28
CA SER A 116 -26.34 8.90 -36.00
C SER A 116 -27.82 9.21 -36.20
N SER A 117 -28.50 9.70 -35.15
CA SER A 117 -29.90 10.12 -35.25
C SER A 117 -30.10 11.27 -36.24
N ASN A 118 -29.22 12.28 -36.21
CA ASN A 118 -29.26 13.41 -37.13
C ASN A 118 -29.03 12.98 -38.59
N ASN A 119 -28.10 12.06 -38.83
CA ASN A 119 -27.89 11.52 -40.17
C ASN A 119 -29.11 10.77 -40.70
N SER A 120 -29.78 9.96 -39.85
CA SER A 120 -31.02 9.29 -40.24
C SER A 120 -32.15 10.27 -40.57
N ALA A 121 -32.28 11.35 -39.80
CA ALA A 121 -33.26 12.40 -40.07
C ALA A 121 -32.98 13.13 -41.39
N ASN A 122 -31.71 13.47 -41.64
CA ASN A 122 -31.28 14.12 -42.88
C ASN A 122 -31.54 13.22 -44.09
N GLU A 123 -31.23 11.92 -44.01
CA GLU A 123 -31.48 10.96 -45.11
C GLU A 123 -32.96 10.92 -45.52
N ARG A 124 -33.87 10.96 -44.54
CA ARG A 124 -35.32 11.00 -44.78
C ARG A 124 -35.73 12.32 -45.43
N GLN A 125 -35.15 13.45 -45.01
CA GLN A 125 -35.42 14.74 -45.63
C GLN A 125 -34.91 14.79 -47.08
N PHE A 126 -33.70 14.30 -47.36
CA PHE A 126 -33.18 14.20 -48.72
C PHE A 126 -34.08 13.32 -49.61
N SER A 127 -34.50 12.16 -49.10
CA SER A 127 -35.44 11.29 -49.81
C SER A 127 -36.78 11.99 -50.11
N SER A 128 -37.29 12.81 -49.19
CA SER A 128 -38.51 13.60 -49.40
C SER A 128 -38.32 14.68 -50.45
N MET A 129 -37.21 15.43 -50.41
CA MET A 129 -36.90 16.45 -51.40
C MET A 129 -36.73 15.86 -52.79
N GLN A 130 -36.09 14.69 -52.91
CA GLN A 130 -35.93 14.00 -54.19
C GLN A 130 -37.28 13.70 -54.84
N ARG A 131 -38.24 13.19 -54.06
CA ARG A 131 -39.60 12.93 -54.55
C ARG A 131 -40.31 14.21 -55.01
N GLN A 132 -40.12 15.31 -54.28
CA GLN A 132 -40.69 16.60 -54.68
C GLN A 132 -40.06 17.11 -55.98
N ILE A 133 -38.75 16.97 -56.16
CA ILE A 133 -38.05 17.33 -57.41
C ILE A 133 -38.58 16.49 -58.57
N ASP A 134 -38.75 15.18 -58.38
CA ASP A 134 -39.28 14.30 -59.42
C ASP A 134 -40.72 14.66 -59.82
N GLN A 135 -41.55 15.03 -58.83
CA GLN A 135 -42.92 15.51 -59.08
C GLN A 135 -42.91 16.84 -59.85
N LEU A 136 -42.14 17.82 -59.38
CA LEU A 136 -42.00 19.13 -60.04
C LEU A 136 -41.47 18.99 -61.47
N SER A 137 -40.52 18.09 -61.70
CA SER A 137 -39.97 17.82 -63.04
C SER A 137 -41.05 17.28 -63.99
N ARG A 138 -41.86 16.31 -63.54
CA ARG A 138 -42.98 15.78 -64.33
C ARG A 138 -44.04 16.83 -64.60
N ASP A 139 -44.33 17.68 -63.62
CA ASP A 139 -45.32 18.75 -63.79
C ASP A 139 -44.81 19.82 -64.75
N LEU A 140 -43.52 20.17 -64.71
CA LEU A 140 -42.87 21.01 -65.71
C LEU A 140 -42.95 20.41 -67.11
N ASP A 141 -42.69 19.12 -67.27
CA ASP A 141 -42.80 18.44 -68.56
C ASP A 141 -44.24 18.48 -69.10
N ARG A 142 -45.24 18.30 -68.23
CA ARG A 142 -46.67 18.43 -68.59
C ARG A 142 -47.06 19.85 -68.99
N VAL A 143 -46.53 20.86 -68.30
CA VAL A 143 -46.76 22.26 -68.68
C VAL A 143 -46.09 22.54 -70.03
N ARG A 144 -44.84 22.11 -70.20
CA ARG A 144 -44.09 22.26 -71.45
C ARG A 144 -44.78 21.58 -72.63
N SER A 145 -45.40 20.43 -72.42
CA SER A 145 -46.15 19.73 -73.47
C SER A 145 -47.47 20.41 -73.85
N LYS A 146 -48.03 21.26 -72.97
CA LYS A 146 -49.27 22.02 -73.22
C LYS A 146 -49.02 23.39 -73.86
N VAL A 147 -47.79 23.89 -73.79
CA VAL A 147 -47.37 25.20 -74.33
C VAL A 147 -46.86 25.06 -75.78
N LYS A 148 -46.66 23.84 -76.28
CA LYS A 148 -46.45 23.53 -77.70
C LYS A 148 -47.76 23.18 -78.38
#